data_AF-A0A9W8LR01-F1
#
_entry.id   AF-A0A9W8LR01-F1
#
_cell.length_a   1.000
_cell.length_b   1.000
_cell.length_c   1.000
_cell.angle_alpha   90.00
_cell.angle_beta   90.00
_cell.angle_gamma   90.00
#
_symmetry.space_group_name_H-M   'P 1'
#
loop_
_entity.id
_entity.type
_entity.pdbx_description
1 polymer ?
#
loop_
_entity_poly.entity_id
_entity_poly.type
_entity_poly.pdbx_seq_one_letter_code
_entity_poly.pdbx_strand_id
1 'polypeptide(L)'
;MVDFDALISKLSALGFNNVPVEHAAVENVEQWKEALGNVNGLPGDYVLTKTLIYKPKQPKSDPFAPVVVVAKDDTVFNSKALGTALKFKDMRFASEDVLKDTFQTIKGSVSPFVLGKVPSETIGNVRVVIDKALVNENSIAFHPLDSLRTVFISGPTLLAYIASIEGLQHVTELDLASLEGAAPAPAPGGSTKAVKKPAAAPAAPA
;
A
#
# COMPACT_ATOMS: atom_id res chain seq x y z
N MET A 1 -2.99 22.35 1.03
CA MET A 1 -2.12 21.53 0.15
C MET A 1 -0.82 21.31 0.90
N VAL A 2 -0.39 20.06 1.09
CA VAL A 2 0.87 19.76 1.80
C VAL A 2 2.01 19.78 0.79
N ASP A 3 2.86 20.79 0.88
CA ASP A 3 4.15 20.84 0.19
C ASP A 3 5.26 20.25 1.08
N PHE A 4 6.50 20.23 0.57
CA PHE A 4 7.63 19.63 1.28
C PHE A 4 7.88 20.31 2.64
N ASP A 5 7.93 21.65 2.69
CA ASP A 5 8.26 22.38 3.92
C ASP A 5 7.16 22.20 4.99
N ALA A 6 5.90 22.20 4.58
CA ALA A 6 4.78 21.90 5.47
C ALA A 6 4.84 20.46 5.98
N LEU A 7 5.22 19.48 5.13
CA LEU A 7 5.39 18.10 5.54
C LEU A 7 6.51 17.96 6.58
N ILE A 8 7.69 18.53 6.32
CA ILE A 8 8.82 18.46 7.25
C ILE A 8 8.47 19.11 8.58
N SER A 9 7.86 20.30 8.55
CA SER A 9 7.40 21.00 9.76
C SER A 9 6.43 20.13 10.57
N LYS A 10 5.50 19.44 9.89
CA LYS A 10 4.56 18.52 10.53
C LYS A 10 5.25 17.31 11.13
N LEU A 11 6.20 16.70 10.41
CA LEU A 11 6.96 15.56 10.93
C LEU A 11 7.81 15.96 12.14
N SER A 12 8.43 17.14 12.12
CA SER A 12 9.21 17.66 13.24
C SER A 12 8.37 17.86 14.50
N ALA A 13 7.15 18.37 14.36
CA ALA A 13 6.20 18.45 15.48
C ALA A 13 5.80 17.07 16.05
N LEU A 14 6.01 15.99 15.29
CA LEU A 14 5.67 14.61 15.65
C LEU A 14 6.92 13.76 15.99
N GLY A 15 8.06 14.41 16.24
CA GLY A 15 9.28 13.76 16.72
C GLY A 15 10.32 13.43 15.65
N PHE A 16 10.18 13.92 14.42
CA PHE A 16 11.27 13.89 13.43
C PHE A 16 12.32 14.96 13.76
N ASN A 17 13.44 14.52 14.33
CA ASN A 17 14.52 15.41 14.79
C ASN A 17 15.70 15.50 13.81
N ASN A 18 15.62 14.81 12.67
CA ASN A 18 16.69 14.74 11.69
C ASN A 18 16.44 15.71 10.54
N VAL A 19 17.42 15.86 9.67
CA VAL A 19 17.29 16.62 8.42
C VAL A 19 16.98 15.63 7.29
N PRO A 20 16.10 15.99 6.33
CA PRO A 20 15.94 15.21 5.10
C PRO A 20 17.29 15.05 4.39
N VAL A 21 17.57 13.85 3.93
CA VAL A 21 18.81 13.51 3.22
C VAL A 21 18.58 13.66 1.72
N GLU A 22 19.43 14.43 1.06
CA GLU A 22 19.44 14.57 -0.39
C GLU A 22 20.30 13.48 -1.04
N HIS A 23 19.84 12.96 -2.17
CA HIS A 23 20.54 11.99 -2.99
C HIS A 23 20.10 12.10 -4.46
N ALA A 24 20.76 11.36 -5.36
CA ALA A 24 20.34 11.31 -6.77
C ALA A 24 18.90 10.77 -6.89
N ALA A 25 18.17 11.18 -7.93
CA ALA A 25 16.83 10.66 -8.19
C ALA A 25 16.87 9.14 -8.42
N VAL A 26 15.94 8.42 -7.79
CA VAL A 26 15.83 6.96 -7.90
C VAL A 26 14.44 6.54 -8.35
N GLU A 27 14.38 5.43 -9.08
CA GLU A 27 13.13 4.90 -9.65
C GLU A 27 12.71 3.56 -9.02
N ASN A 28 13.62 2.89 -8.33
CA ASN A 28 13.40 1.60 -7.67
C ASN A 28 14.21 1.51 -6.38
N VAL A 29 13.96 0.44 -5.61
CA VAL A 29 14.53 0.28 -4.27
C VAL A 29 16.02 -0.06 -4.34
N GLU A 30 16.47 -0.78 -5.36
CA GLU A 30 17.88 -1.09 -5.56
C GLU A 30 18.71 0.19 -5.75
N GLN A 31 18.24 1.08 -6.62
CA GLN A 31 18.83 2.41 -6.81
C GLN A 31 18.74 3.25 -5.54
N TRP A 32 17.63 3.18 -4.81
CA TRP A 32 17.49 3.91 -3.55
C TRP A 32 18.52 3.48 -2.51
N LYS A 33 18.72 2.16 -2.36
CA LYS A 33 19.72 1.59 -1.48
C LYS A 33 21.14 2.02 -1.88
N GLU A 34 21.45 1.99 -3.17
CA GLU A 34 22.74 2.47 -3.68
C GLU A 34 22.94 3.97 -3.41
N ALA A 35 21.94 4.79 -3.70
CA ALA A 35 21.98 6.23 -3.49
C ALA A 35 22.23 6.58 -2.02
N LEU A 36 21.54 5.90 -1.08
CA LEU A 36 21.76 6.06 0.35
C LEU A 36 23.14 5.55 0.80
N GLY A 37 23.66 4.48 0.20
CA GLY A 37 25.01 3.99 0.49
C GLY A 37 26.13 5.00 0.21
N ASN A 38 25.85 6.02 -0.61
CA ASN A 38 26.79 7.10 -0.93
C ASN A 38 26.63 8.34 -0.02
N VAL A 39 25.69 8.33 0.93
CA VAL A 39 25.44 9.46 1.84
C VAL A 39 26.04 9.20 3.21
N ASN A 40 26.77 10.19 3.74
CA ASN A 40 27.31 10.16 5.10
C ASN A 40 26.26 10.62 6.12
N GLY A 41 26.40 10.17 7.38
CA GLY A 41 25.55 10.63 8.49
C GLY A 41 24.16 10.01 8.52
N LEU A 42 23.94 8.91 7.80
CA LEU A 42 22.72 8.13 7.90
C LEU A 42 22.60 7.42 9.27
N PRO A 43 21.37 7.08 9.71
CA PRO A 43 21.18 6.15 10.82
C PRO A 43 21.96 4.85 10.60
N GLY A 44 22.54 4.29 11.66
CA GLY A 44 23.35 3.07 11.58
C GLY A 44 22.57 1.87 11.02
N ASP A 45 21.31 1.71 11.45
CA ASP A 45 20.35 0.77 10.89
C ASP A 45 19.10 1.53 10.44
N TYR A 46 18.53 1.16 9.30
CA TYR A 46 17.28 1.68 8.80
C TYR A 46 16.54 0.65 7.93
N VAL A 47 15.24 0.85 7.81
CA VAL A 47 14.35 -0.01 7.01
C VAL A 47 13.88 0.74 5.77
N LEU A 48 14.09 0.13 4.60
CA LEU A 48 13.48 0.59 3.35
C LEU A 48 12.03 0.13 3.26
N THR A 49 11.19 0.93 2.62
CA THR A 49 9.75 0.69 2.57
C THR A 49 9.22 0.70 1.14
N LYS A 50 8.04 0.12 0.99
CA LYS A 50 7.19 0.31 -0.17
C LYS A 50 5.82 0.80 0.27
N THR A 51 5.26 1.70 -0.53
CA THR A 51 3.88 2.14 -0.36
C THR A 51 3.09 1.78 -1.61
N LEU A 52 2.00 1.05 -1.44
CA LEU A 52 1.17 0.53 -2.52
C LEU A 52 -0.24 1.08 -2.39
N ILE A 53 -0.82 1.51 -3.51
CA ILE A 53 -2.22 1.98 -3.55
C ILE A 53 -3.03 1.03 -4.41
N TYR A 54 -4.09 0.48 -3.83
CA TYR A 54 -5.04 -0.38 -4.50
C TYR A 54 -6.39 0.31 -4.68
N LYS A 55 -7.04 0.00 -5.80
CA LYS A 55 -8.45 0.26 -6.06
C LYS A 55 -9.18 -1.09 -6.08
N PRO A 56 -9.79 -1.51 -4.96
CA PRO A 56 -10.59 -2.73 -4.92
C PRO A 56 -11.80 -2.63 -5.86
N LYS A 57 -12.32 -3.77 -6.29
CA LYS A 57 -13.61 -3.82 -6.99
C LYS A 57 -14.75 -3.61 -5.99
N GLN A 58 -15.53 -2.57 -6.23
CA GLN A 58 -16.70 -2.23 -5.43
C GLN A 58 -17.95 -2.09 -6.34
N PRO A 59 -19.16 -2.35 -5.81
CA PRO A 59 -20.41 -1.93 -6.44
C PRO A 59 -20.39 -0.44 -6.77
N LYS A 60 -21.07 -0.03 -7.85
CA LYS A 60 -21.16 1.40 -8.23
C LYS A 60 -21.88 2.27 -7.19
N SER A 61 -22.69 1.66 -6.33
CA SER A 61 -23.38 2.31 -5.22
C SER A 61 -22.47 2.63 -4.03
N ASP A 62 -21.36 1.91 -3.90
CA ASP A 62 -20.49 2.01 -2.75
C ASP A 62 -19.52 3.19 -2.95
N PRO A 63 -19.19 3.95 -1.88
CA PRO A 63 -18.19 5.00 -1.96
C PRO A 63 -16.84 4.46 -2.44
N PHE A 64 -16.13 5.27 -3.23
CA PHE A 64 -14.77 4.97 -3.63
C PHE A 64 -13.86 4.85 -2.41
N ALA A 65 -13.31 3.65 -2.17
CA ALA A 65 -12.51 3.34 -0.99
C ALA A 65 -11.15 2.74 -1.39
N PRO A 66 -10.17 3.56 -1.82
CA PRO A 66 -8.85 3.07 -2.12
C PRO A 66 -8.12 2.59 -0.86
N VAL A 67 -7.21 1.64 -1.03
CA VAL A 67 -6.41 1.06 0.06
C VAL A 67 -4.96 1.47 -0.11
N VAL A 68 -4.40 2.15 0.89
CA VAL A 68 -2.97 2.51 0.97
C VAL A 68 -2.30 1.53 1.93
N VAL A 69 -1.31 0.78 1.44
CA VAL A 69 -0.52 -0.17 2.23
C VAL A 69 0.88 0.41 2.42
N VAL A 70 1.34 0.50 3.66
CA VAL A 70 2.69 0.91 4.03
C VAL A 70 3.39 -0.29 4.64
N ALA A 71 4.45 -0.78 3.99
CA ALA A 71 5.14 -2.01 4.39
C ALA A 71 6.65 -1.89 4.27
N LYS A 72 7.39 -2.80 4.91
CA LYS A 72 8.82 -2.97 4.57
C LYS A 72 8.95 -3.37 3.10
N ASP A 73 10.05 -2.99 2.49
CA ASP A 73 10.30 -3.33 1.10
C ASP A 73 10.36 -4.86 0.87
N ASP A 74 10.93 -5.59 1.82
CA ASP A 74 11.08 -7.05 1.77
C ASP A 74 9.83 -7.83 2.22
N THR A 75 8.84 -7.18 2.85
CA THR A 75 7.60 -7.86 3.25
C THR A 75 6.81 -8.35 2.03
N VAL A 76 6.67 -9.66 1.89
CA VAL A 76 5.84 -10.28 0.85
C VAL A 76 4.44 -10.57 1.41
N PHE A 77 3.39 -10.28 0.64
CA PHE A 77 2.01 -10.58 1.03
C PHE A 77 1.13 -10.83 -0.18
N ASN A 78 0.05 -11.60 -0.01
CA ASN A 78 -0.91 -11.87 -1.06
C ASN A 78 -2.03 -10.81 -1.10
N SER A 79 -2.20 -10.11 -2.22
CA SER A 79 -3.21 -9.05 -2.35
C SER A 79 -4.66 -9.57 -2.26
N LYS A 80 -4.94 -10.82 -2.63
CA LYS A 80 -6.25 -11.45 -2.45
C LYS A 80 -6.54 -11.75 -0.98
N ALA A 81 -5.53 -12.21 -0.24
CA ALA A 81 -5.63 -12.43 1.20
C ALA A 81 -5.83 -11.09 1.94
N LEU A 82 -5.09 -10.05 1.56
CA LEU A 82 -5.29 -8.69 2.04
C LEU A 82 -6.73 -8.21 1.78
N GLY A 83 -7.21 -8.38 0.54
CA GLY A 83 -8.60 -8.05 0.20
C GLY A 83 -9.60 -8.77 1.09
N THR A 84 -9.40 -10.07 1.34
CA THR A 84 -10.25 -10.87 2.23
C THR A 84 -10.24 -10.32 3.66
N ALA A 85 -9.06 -9.99 4.20
CA ALA A 85 -8.92 -9.39 5.54
C ALA A 85 -9.64 -8.04 5.66
N LEU A 86 -9.59 -7.23 4.60
CA LEU A 86 -10.24 -5.92 4.54
C LEU A 86 -11.70 -5.96 4.04
N LYS A 87 -12.25 -7.14 3.76
CA LYS A 87 -13.59 -7.36 3.16
C LYS A 87 -13.77 -6.71 1.78
N PHE A 88 -12.70 -6.57 1.01
CA PHE A 88 -12.71 -6.18 -0.39
C PHE A 88 -12.53 -7.37 -1.34
N LYS A 89 -12.89 -7.14 -2.61
CA LYS A 89 -12.66 -8.07 -3.71
C LYS A 89 -11.75 -7.43 -4.75
N ASP A 90 -11.00 -8.25 -5.48
CA ASP A 90 -10.12 -7.84 -6.59
C ASP A 90 -9.27 -6.59 -6.27
N MET A 91 -8.29 -6.72 -5.38
CA MET A 91 -7.32 -5.68 -5.03
C MET A 91 -6.41 -5.35 -6.23
N ARG A 92 -6.86 -4.48 -7.12
CA ARG A 92 -6.09 -4.01 -8.29
C ARG A 92 -5.26 -2.80 -7.91
N PHE A 93 -4.08 -2.65 -8.49
CA PHE A 93 -3.32 -1.40 -8.31
C PHE A 93 -4.13 -0.21 -8.83
N ALA A 94 -3.98 0.92 -8.15
CA ALA A 94 -4.56 2.19 -8.59
C ALA A 94 -4.03 2.55 -9.98
N SER A 95 -4.91 3.06 -10.85
CA SER A 95 -4.53 3.61 -12.14
C SER A 95 -3.78 4.93 -11.97
N GLU A 96 -3.07 5.37 -13.00
CA GLU A 96 -2.38 6.67 -13.00
C GLU A 96 -3.34 7.83 -12.71
N ASP A 97 -4.56 7.80 -13.25
CA ASP A 97 -5.60 8.80 -12.94
C ASP A 97 -5.93 8.83 -11.44
N VAL A 98 -6.01 7.68 -10.77
CA VAL A 98 -6.26 7.64 -9.31
C VAL A 98 -5.07 8.21 -8.54
N LEU A 99 -3.85 7.85 -8.93
CA LEU A 99 -2.64 8.39 -8.30
C LEU A 99 -2.56 9.91 -8.44
N LYS A 100 -2.86 10.43 -9.63
CA LYS A 100 -2.81 11.86 -9.93
C LYS A 100 -3.97 12.64 -9.30
N ASP A 101 -5.20 12.20 -9.55
CA ASP A 101 -6.40 12.99 -9.20
C ASP A 101 -6.78 12.84 -7.72
N THR A 102 -6.56 11.67 -7.12
CA THR A 102 -6.88 11.44 -5.70
C THR A 102 -5.67 11.68 -4.80
N PHE A 103 -4.51 11.13 -5.14
CA PHE A 103 -3.34 11.11 -4.26
C PHE A 103 -2.31 12.18 -4.61
N GLN A 104 -2.49 12.91 -5.72
CA GLN A 104 -1.58 13.95 -6.21
C GLN A 104 -0.12 13.46 -6.23
N THR A 105 0.06 12.24 -6.72
CA THR A 105 1.34 11.55 -6.87
C THR A 105 1.43 10.86 -8.22
N ILE A 106 2.60 10.32 -8.53
CA ILE A 106 2.88 9.53 -9.72
C ILE A 106 3.39 8.15 -9.32
N LYS A 107 3.34 7.22 -10.27
CA LYS A 107 3.93 5.90 -10.10
C LYS A 107 5.43 6.04 -9.78
N GLY A 108 5.91 5.29 -8.79
CA GLY A 108 7.32 5.37 -8.32
C GLY A 108 7.57 6.40 -7.22
N SER A 109 6.70 7.41 -7.04
CA SER A 109 6.82 8.44 -6.00
C SER A 109 5.78 8.29 -4.88
N VAL A 110 5.26 7.08 -4.70
CA VAL A 110 4.24 6.81 -3.69
C VAL A 110 4.89 6.64 -2.32
N SER A 111 4.43 7.41 -1.35
CA SER A 111 4.81 7.29 0.06
C SER A 111 3.59 7.54 0.96
N PRO A 112 3.65 7.28 2.28
CA PRO A 112 2.51 7.49 3.17
C PRO A 112 2.05 8.96 3.22
N PHE A 113 2.91 9.89 2.84
CA PHE A 113 2.65 11.33 2.93
C PHE A 113 1.64 11.83 1.90
N VAL A 114 1.30 11.01 0.89
CA VAL A 114 0.20 11.29 -0.06
C VAL A 114 -1.14 11.44 0.64
N LEU A 115 -1.32 10.84 1.83
CA LEU A 115 -2.55 10.96 2.62
C LEU A 115 -2.88 12.42 2.97
N GLY A 116 -1.86 13.26 3.20
CA GLY A 116 -2.04 14.69 3.45
C GLY A 116 -2.49 15.48 2.22
N LYS A 117 -2.53 14.88 1.03
CA LYS A 117 -3.00 15.48 -0.22
C LYS A 117 -4.37 14.98 -0.67
N VAL A 118 -4.90 13.95 -0.02
CA VAL A 118 -6.20 13.36 -0.40
C VAL A 118 -7.32 14.35 -0.08
N PRO A 119 -8.27 14.59 -1.01
CA PRO A 119 -9.41 15.48 -0.78
C PRO A 119 -10.28 15.04 0.41
N SER A 120 -10.87 16.01 1.12
CA SER A 120 -11.64 15.76 2.35
C SER A 120 -12.90 14.90 2.11
N GLU A 121 -13.47 14.96 0.92
CA GLU A 121 -14.58 14.11 0.48
C GLU A 121 -14.19 12.64 0.27
N THR A 122 -12.90 12.35 0.10
CA THR A 122 -12.39 10.99 -0.16
C THR A 122 -11.66 10.41 1.03
N ILE A 123 -10.94 11.21 1.83
CA ILE A 123 -10.05 10.74 2.90
C ILE A 123 -10.76 9.84 3.92
N GLY A 124 -12.03 10.11 4.23
CA GLY A 124 -12.84 9.30 5.15
C GLY A 124 -13.08 7.88 4.66
N ASN A 125 -13.01 7.62 3.35
CA ASN A 125 -13.18 6.29 2.77
C ASN A 125 -11.85 5.56 2.53
N VAL A 126 -10.71 6.25 2.62
CA VAL A 126 -9.38 5.63 2.43
C VAL A 126 -9.13 4.61 3.51
N ARG A 127 -8.60 3.44 3.12
CA ARG A 127 -8.20 2.37 4.02
C ARG A 127 -6.69 2.35 4.12
N VAL A 128 -6.15 2.67 5.28
CA VAL A 128 -4.70 2.65 5.51
C VAL A 128 -4.35 1.36 6.24
N VAL A 129 -3.46 0.57 5.64
CA VAL A 129 -2.89 -0.63 6.24
C VAL A 129 -1.42 -0.37 6.52
N ILE A 130 -1.03 -0.58 7.77
CA ILE A 130 0.35 -0.42 8.24
C ILE A 130 0.86 -1.81 8.58
N ASP A 131 1.97 -2.19 7.99
CA ASP A 131 2.66 -3.42 8.35
C ASP A 131 3.14 -3.34 9.81
N LYS A 132 2.74 -4.32 10.61
CA LYS A 132 3.19 -4.42 12.02
C LYS A 132 4.70 -4.45 12.15
N ALA A 133 5.41 -4.95 11.13
CA ALA A 133 6.86 -4.95 11.11
C ALA A 133 7.48 -3.54 11.17
N LEU A 134 6.74 -2.48 10.85
CA LEU A 134 7.21 -1.09 10.90
C LEU A 134 6.97 -0.40 12.24
N VAL A 135 6.04 -0.90 13.06
CA VAL A 135 5.52 -0.17 14.24
C VAL A 135 6.60 0.12 15.27
N ASN A 136 7.54 -0.81 15.45
CA ASN A 136 8.62 -0.71 16.44
C ASN A 136 9.98 -0.33 15.83
N GLU A 137 10.02 0.03 14.54
CA GLU A 137 11.27 0.41 13.89
C GLU A 137 11.71 1.81 14.32
N ASN A 138 12.99 1.96 14.65
CA ASN A 138 13.54 3.24 15.09
C ASN A 138 13.81 4.19 13.92
N SER A 139 14.09 3.65 12.74
CA SER A 139 14.48 4.41 11.56
C SER A 139 13.90 3.76 10.30
N ILE A 140 12.93 4.43 9.71
CA ILE A 140 12.21 3.99 8.51
C ILE A 140 12.39 5.05 7.44
N ALA A 141 12.92 4.62 6.30
CA ALA A 141 13.16 5.48 5.14
C ALA A 141 11.87 5.68 4.35
N PHE A 142 11.56 6.94 4.05
CA PHE A 142 10.49 7.34 3.15
C PHE A 142 10.92 8.49 2.25
N HIS A 143 10.42 8.50 1.01
CA HIS A 143 10.47 9.65 0.13
C HIS A 143 9.45 10.72 0.55
N PRO A 144 9.87 11.95 0.88
CA PRO A 144 9.00 13.03 1.35
C PRO A 144 8.38 13.78 0.16
N LEU A 145 7.55 13.08 -0.63
CA LEU A 145 6.83 13.57 -1.83
C LEU A 145 7.65 13.68 -3.12
N ASP A 146 8.94 13.36 -3.10
CA ASP A 146 9.81 13.23 -4.28
C ASP A 146 10.91 12.18 -4.04
N SER A 147 11.54 11.72 -5.12
CA SER A 147 12.60 10.70 -5.09
C SER A 147 14.03 11.26 -5.00
N LEU A 148 14.18 12.57 -4.79
CA LEU A 148 15.50 13.21 -4.60
C LEU A 148 15.91 13.24 -3.13
N ARG A 149 14.96 12.95 -2.23
CA ARG A 149 15.13 13.09 -0.80
C ARG A 149 14.63 11.87 -0.05
N THR A 150 15.19 11.66 1.13
CA THR A 150 14.74 10.63 2.08
C THR A 150 14.63 11.23 3.48
N VAL A 151 13.53 10.94 4.16
CA VAL A 151 13.40 11.16 5.59
C VAL A 151 13.48 9.83 6.33
N PHE A 152 14.11 9.85 7.49
CA PHE A 152 14.20 8.72 8.41
C PHE A 152 13.34 9.03 9.64
N ILE A 153 12.19 8.39 9.74
CA ILE A 153 11.25 8.57 10.85
C ILE A 153 11.08 7.28 11.64
N SER A 154 10.73 7.38 12.91
CA SER A 154 10.39 6.21 13.73
C SER A 154 8.99 5.68 13.38
N GLY A 155 8.73 4.41 13.70
CA GLY A 155 7.39 3.82 13.66
C GLY A 155 6.35 4.64 14.44
N PRO A 156 6.64 5.07 15.69
CA PRO A 156 5.78 6.00 16.43
C PRO A 156 5.49 7.32 15.69
N THR A 157 6.50 7.92 15.05
CA THR A 157 6.31 9.14 14.24
C THR A 157 5.44 8.88 13.01
N LEU A 158 5.60 7.73 12.34
CA LEU A 158 4.74 7.32 11.21
C LEU A 158 3.27 7.18 11.68
N LEU A 159 3.04 6.50 12.79
CA LEU A 159 1.69 6.32 13.36
C LEU A 159 1.08 7.67 13.78
N ALA A 160 1.86 8.53 14.42
CA ALA A 160 1.43 9.87 14.80
C ALA A 160 1.10 10.74 13.57
N TYR A 161 1.89 10.63 12.50
CA TYR A 161 1.60 11.31 11.23
C TYR A 161 0.27 10.85 10.65
N ILE A 162 0.04 9.53 10.55
CA ILE A 162 -1.21 8.98 10.01
C ILE A 162 -2.41 9.38 10.88
N ALA A 163 -2.29 9.32 12.20
CA ALA A 163 -3.34 9.75 13.13
C ALA A 163 -3.65 11.26 13.05
N SER A 164 -2.68 12.08 12.63
CA SER A 164 -2.86 13.52 12.45
C SER A 164 -3.49 13.91 11.10
N ILE A 165 -3.88 12.94 10.27
CA ILE A 165 -4.60 13.21 9.01
C ILE A 165 -6.07 13.42 9.34
N GLU A 166 -6.53 14.66 9.16
CA GLU A 166 -7.92 15.02 9.42
C GLU A 166 -8.88 14.25 8.51
N GLY A 167 -9.95 13.71 9.09
CA GLY A 167 -10.97 12.98 8.37
C GLY A 167 -10.62 11.53 8.03
N LEU A 168 -9.39 11.04 8.29
CA LEU A 168 -9.04 9.64 8.09
C LEU A 168 -9.70 8.76 9.17
N GLN A 169 -10.51 7.78 8.75
CA GLN A 169 -11.30 6.95 9.68
C GLN A 169 -10.84 5.51 9.79
N HIS A 170 -10.10 5.00 8.81
CA HIS A 170 -9.82 3.57 8.71
C HIS A 170 -8.33 3.30 8.62
N VAL A 171 -7.73 3.06 9.78
CA VAL A 171 -6.33 2.66 9.93
C VAL A 171 -6.30 1.26 10.54
N THR A 172 -5.48 0.37 10.00
CA THR A 172 -5.35 -0.99 10.51
C THR A 172 -3.89 -1.41 10.49
N GLU A 173 -3.38 -1.80 11.65
CA GLU A 173 -2.10 -2.50 11.75
C GLU A 173 -2.30 -3.98 11.46
N LEU A 174 -1.59 -4.51 10.47
CA LEU A 174 -1.74 -5.89 10.02
C LEU A 174 -0.37 -6.56 9.89
N ASP A 175 -0.27 -7.80 10.35
CA ASP A 175 0.89 -8.63 10.05
C ASP A 175 0.79 -9.09 8.59
N LEU A 176 1.43 -8.36 7.69
CA LEU A 176 1.34 -8.61 6.26
C LEU A 176 2.08 -9.90 5.85
N ALA A 177 3.18 -10.24 6.52
CA ALA A 177 3.93 -11.47 6.25
C ALA A 177 3.06 -12.72 6.47
N SER A 178 2.14 -12.68 7.43
CA SER A 178 1.17 -13.77 7.65
C SER A 178 0.23 -14.03 6.45
N LEU A 179 0.15 -13.10 5.49
CA LEU A 179 -0.70 -13.19 4.31
C LEU A 179 0.00 -13.74 3.07
N GLU A 180 1.30 -14.03 3.12
CA GLU A 180 2.06 -14.56 1.98
C GLU A 180 1.55 -15.93 1.51
N GLY A 181 1.22 -16.81 2.47
CA GLY A 181 0.83 -18.20 2.24
C GLY A 181 -0.68 -18.49 2.26
N ALA A 182 -1.53 -17.47 2.36
CA ALA A 182 -2.98 -17.65 2.38
C ALA A 182 -3.49 -18.13 1.00
N ALA A 183 -3.54 -19.45 0.85
CA ALA A 183 -4.12 -20.11 -0.31
C ALA A 183 -5.56 -19.62 -0.52
N PRO A 184 -6.04 -19.51 -1.77
CA PRO A 184 -7.45 -19.25 -2.02
C PRO A 184 -8.30 -20.25 -1.23
N ALA A 185 -9.18 -19.76 -0.34
CA ALA A 185 -10.23 -20.61 0.19
C ALA A 185 -10.95 -21.26 -1.00
N PRO A 186 -11.17 -22.59 -0.99
CA PRO A 186 -11.90 -23.27 -2.05
C PRO A 186 -13.29 -22.64 -2.13
N ALA A 187 -13.68 -22.22 -3.33
CA ALA A 187 -15.00 -21.66 -3.55
C ALA A 187 -16.09 -22.67 -3.13
N PRO A 188 -17.12 -22.27 -2.36
CA PRO A 188 -18.22 -23.17 -2.09
C PRO A 188 -19.03 -23.39 -3.38
N GLY A 189 -19.04 -24.64 -3.85
CA GLY A 189 -20.11 -25.23 -4.67
C GLY A 189 -20.19 -24.80 -6.14
N GLY A 190 -19.66 -25.64 -7.03
CA GLY A 190 -19.96 -25.63 -8.47
C GLY A 190 -20.38 -27.04 -8.92
N SER A 191 -21.69 -27.23 -9.05
CA SER A 191 -22.42 -28.44 -9.40
C SER A 191 -21.76 -29.40 -10.40
N THR A 192 -21.66 -30.68 -10.04
CA THR A 192 -21.38 -31.77 -10.99
C THR A 192 -22.52 -31.87 -12.01
N LYS A 193 -22.26 -31.46 -13.25
CA LYS A 193 -23.15 -31.75 -14.38
C LYS A 193 -23.10 -33.26 -14.69
N ALA A 194 -24.25 -33.90 -14.60
CA ALA A 194 -24.48 -35.28 -15.04
C ALA A 194 -24.15 -35.46 -16.52
N VAL A 195 -23.39 -36.50 -16.83
CA VAL A 195 -23.04 -36.91 -18.20
C VAL A 195 -24.27 -37.54 -18.86
N LYS A 196 -24.73 -36.96 -19.96
CA LYS A 196 -25.76 -37.56 -20.83
C LYS A 196 -25.17 -38.74 -21.61
N LYS A 197 -25.81 -39.90 -21.47
CA LYS A 197 -25.65 -41.11 -22.29
C LYS A 197 -26.10 -40.85 -23.74
N PRO A 198 -25.37 -41.27 -24.78
CA PRO A 198 -25.90 -41.33 -26.13
C PRO A 198 -26.67 -42.65 -26.35
N ALA A 199 -27.88 -42.53 -26.90
CA ALA A 199 -28.63 -43.57 -27.61
C ALA A 199 -28.76 -43.05 -29.06
N ALA A 200 -28.82 -43.81 -30.15
CA ALA A 200 -28.82 -45.24 -30.45
C ALA A 200 -28.49 -45.38 -31.96
N ALA A 201 -28.26 -46.60 -32.45
CA ALA A 201 -28.47 -46.90 -33.86
C ALA A 201 -29.23 -48.23 -33.98
N PRO A 202 -30.34 -48.31 -34.74
CA PRO A 202 -31.12 -49.52 -34.92
C PRO A 202 -30.57 -50.40 -36.06
N ALA A 203 -30.92 -51.68 -35.97
CA ALA A 203 -30.57 -52.75 -36.89
C ALA A 203 -31.19 -52.61 -38.30
N ALA A 204 -30.61 -53.32 -39.27
CA ALA A 204 -31.31 -53.75 -40.48
C ALA A 204 -31.10 -55.26 -40.71
N PRO A 205 -32.05 -55.97 -41.34
CA PRO A 205 -32.16 -57.42 -41.26
C PRO A 205 -31.79 -58.18 -42.56
N ALA A 206 -31.77 -59.51 -42.41
CA ALA A 206 -31.60 -60.62 -43.37
C ALA A 206 -30.15 -60.98 -43.74
#